data_AF-A0A2S9X7W0-F1
#
_entry.id   AF-A0A2S9X7W0-F1
#
_cell.length_a   1.000
_cell.length_b   1.000
_cell.length_c   1.000
_cell.angle_alpha   90.00
_cell.angle_beta   90.00
_cell.angle_gamma   90.00
#
_symmetry.space_group_name_H-M   'P 1'
#
loop_
_entity.id
_entity.type
_entity.pdbx_description
1 polymer ?
#
loop_
_entity_poly.entity_id
_entity_poly.type
_entity_poly.pdbx_seq_one_letter_code
_entity_poly.pdbx_strand_id
1 'polypeptide(L)'
;MFDAIKPYLALIKLALLAGALFGAYAAGSRHAEAAAAAAELAHRNAAISEALQAERQASARSASLARADQRRQDARQMHAITITQEVTRYVENENARRAAGGAVVQLDADWVRQHNAAASVPGDIDAGSVPAAAAEPVTAGAALETVAANYEQCYAWRDQVIGWQAWWAAQPPGVSSTAAVH
;
A
#
# COMPACT_ATOMS: atom_id res chain seq x y z
N MET A 1 -32.93 -82.47 -37.44
CA MET A 1 -33.12 -81.89 -36.10
C MET A 1 -32.07 -80.83 -35.75
N PHE A 2 -30.79 -81.05 -36.04
CA PHE A 2 -29.72 -80.07 -35.77
C PHE A 2 -29.79 -78.77 -36.59
N ASP A 3 -30.37 -78.79 -37.80
CA ASP A 3 -30.53 -77.57 -38.60
C ASP A 3 -31.57 -76.58 -38.05
N ALA A 4 -32.55 -77.06 -37.28
CA ALA A 4 -33.56 -76.20 -36.65
C ALA A 4 -33.01 -75.36 -35.48
N ILE A 5 -31.88 -75.75 -34.88
CA ILE A 5 -31.27 -75.09 -33.72
C ILE A 5 -30.27 -73.99 -34.12
N LYS A 6 -29.69 -74.10 -35.33
CA LYS A 6 -28.72 -73.13 -35.89
C LYS A 6 -29.19 -71.66 -35.83
N PRO A 7 -30.44 -71.29 -36.19
CA PRO A 7 -30.86 -69.90 -36.13
C PRO A 7 -30.91 -69.35 -34.68
N TYR A 8 -31.31 -70.17 -33.71
CA TYR A 8 -31.37 -69.76 -32.30
C TYR A 8 -29.98 -69.50 -31.71
N LEU A 9 -28.99 -70.35 -32.04
CA LEU A 9 -27.60 -70.12 -31.63
C LEU A 9 -27.01 -68.85 -32.26
N ALA A 10 -27.39 -68.52 -33.49
CA ALA A 10 -26.98 -67.27 -34.13
C ALA A 10 -27.58 -66.04 -33.42
N LEU A 11 -28.86 -66.10 -33.02
CA LEU A 11 -29.51 -65.04 -32.26
C LEU A 11 -28.89 -64.83 -30.88
N ILE A 12 -28.58 -65.91 -30.15
CA ILE A 12 -27.92 -65.81 -28.83
C ILE A 12 -26.54 -65.17 -28.96
N LYS A 13 -25.75 -65.58 -29.95
CA LYS A 13 -24.43 -64.97 -30.22
C LYS A 13 -24.55 -63.48 -30.53
N LEU A 14 -25.53 -63.11 -31.36
CA LEU A 14 -25.77 -61.72 -31.73
C LEU A 14 -26.21 -60.86 -30.53
N ALA A 15 -27.06 -61.41 -29.65
CA ALA A 15 -27.47 -60.75 -28.42
C ALA A 15 -26.30 -60.53 -27.45
N LEU A 16 -25.42 -61.53 -27.28
CA LEU A 16 -24.21 -61.41 -26.46
C LEU A 16 -23.25 -60.36 -27.03
N LEU A 17 -23.08 -60.34 -28.35
CA LEU A 17 -22.19 -59.39 -29.02
C LEU A 17 -22.73 -57.96 -28.92
N ALA A 18 -24.03 -57.77 -29.10
CA ALA A 18 -24.70 -56.49 -28.88
C ALA A 18 -24.60 -56.02 -27.42
N GLY A 19 -24.78 -56.93 -26.45
CA GLY A 19 -24.60 -56.64 -25.03
C GLY A 19 -23.17 -56.23 -24.68
N ALA A 20 -22.16 -56.91 -25.24
CA ALA A 20 -20.76 -56.57 -25.06
C ALA A 20 -20.41 -55.20 -25.67
N LEU A 21 -20.91 -54.90 -26.87
CA LEU A 21 -20.73 -53.59 -27.52
C LEU A 21 -21.39 -52.47 -26.73
N PHE A 22 -22.61 -52.68 -26.23
CA PHE A 22 -23.31 -51.70 -25.40
C PHE A 22 -22.59 -51.47 -24.07
N GLY A 23 -22.13 -52.55 -23.41
CA GLY A 23 -21.34 -52.46 -22.18
C GLY A 23 -20.02 -51.70 -22.38
N ALA A 24 -19.30 -51.99 -23.47
CA ALA A 24 -18.07 -51.27 -23.81
C ALA A 24 -18.33 -49.79 -24.12
N TYR A 25 -19.40 -49.48 -24.86
CA TYR A 25 -19.81 -48.10 -25.14
C TYR A 25 -20.15 -47.33 -23.86
N ALA A 26 -20.98 -47.90 -22.99
CA ALA A 26 -21.39 -47.26 -21.74
C ALA A 26 -20.21 -47.09 -20.74
N ALA A 27 -19.29 -48.06 -20.69
CA ALA A 27 -18.07 -47.93 -19.90
C ALA A 27 -17.15 -46.83 -20.46
N GLY A 28 -16.99 -46.80 -21.79
CA GLY A 28 -16.20 -45.78 -22.49
C GLY A 28 -16.75 -44.38 -22.32
N SER A 29 -18.08 -44.20 -22.42
CA SER A 29 -18.72 -42.89 -22.26
C SER A 29 -18.55 -42.34 -20.84
N ARG A 30 -18.74 -43.19 -19.82
CA ARG A 30 -18.54 -42.79 -18.42
C ARG A 30 -17.08 -42.44 -18.12
N HIS A 31 -16.13 -43.17 -18.72
CA HIS A 31 -14.71 -42.85 -18.58
C HIS A 31 -14.36 -41.53 -19.25
N ALA A 32 -14.91 -41.25 -20.44
CA ALA A 32 -14.73 -39.98 -21.14
C ALA A 32 -15.31 -38.80 -20.36
N GLU A 33 -16.51 -38.93 -19.80
CA GLU A 33 -17.14 -37.92 -18.95
C GLU A 33 -16.31 -37.65 -17.68
N ALA A 34 -15.84 -38.70 -17.01
CA ALA A 34 -14.98 -38.57 -15.83
C ALA A 34 -13.64 -37.88 -16.16
N ALA A 35 -13.02 -38.22 -17.30
CA ALA A 35 -11.80 -37.59 -17.76
C ALA A 35 -12.02 -36.10 -18.09
N ALA A 36 -13.13 -35.76 -18.75
CA ALA A 36 -13.50 -34.37 -19.04
C ALA A 36 -13.74 -33.55 -17.76
N ALA A 37 -14.46 -34.11 -16.78
CA ALA A 37 -14.69 -33.46 -15.50
C ALA A 37 -13.38 -33.27 -14.70
N ALA A 38 -12.47 -34.24 -14.75
CA ALA A 38 -11.16 -34.12 -14.11
C ALA A 38 -10.29 -33.04 -14.78
N ALA A 39 -10.31 -32.95 -16.10
CA ALA A 39 -9.59 -31.90 -16.84
C ALA A 39 -10.13 -30.49 -16.51
N GLU A 40 -11.45 -30.33 -16.48
CA GLU A 40 -12.09 -29.06 -16.10
C GLU A 40 -11.72 -28.67 -14.66
N LEU A 41 -11.76 -29.61 -13.72
CA LEU A 41 -11.36 -29.36 -12.33
C LEU A 41 -9.88 -28.98 -12.24
N ALA A 42 -9.00 -29.62 -13.01
CA ALA A 42 -7.58 -29.29 -13.06
C ALA A 42 -7.35 -27.86 -13.59
N HIS A 43 -8.06 -27.45 -14.64
CA HIS A 43 -8.00 -26.09 -15.17
C HIS A 43 -8.46 -25.04 -14.14
N ARG A 44 -9.58 -25.29 -13.45
CA ARG A 44 -10.08 -24.39 -12.39
C ARG A 44 -9.08 -24.30 -11.23
N ASN A 45 -8.55 -25.43 -10.79
CA ASN A 45 -7.57 -25.47 -9.71
C ASN A 45 -6.29 -24.74 -10.10
N ALA A 46 -5.84 -24.85 -11.35
CA ALA A 46 -4.69 -24.10 -11.84
C ALA A 46 -4.93 -22.58 -11.78
N ALA A 47 -6.07 -22.11 -12.31
CA ALA A 47 -6.44 -20.69 -12.27
C ALA A 47 -6.56 -20.15 -10.83
N ILE A 48 -7.18 -20.92 -9.92
CA ILE A 48 -7.27 -20.56 -8.50
C ILE A 48 -5.87 -20.50 -7.87
N SER A 49 -5.01 -21.47 -8.17
CA SER A 49 -3.65 -21.49 -7.62
C SER A 49 -2.82 -20.29 -8.07
N GLU A 50 -2.96 -19.87 -9.32
CA GLU A 50 -2.29 -18.69 -9.88
C GLU A 50 -2.80 -17.41 -9.21
N ALA A 51 -4.13 -17.26 -9.06
CA ALA A 51 -4.73 -16.13 -8.36
C ALA A 51 -4.24 -16.04 -6.90
N LEU A 52 -4.19 -17.16 -6.18
CA LEU A 52 -3.68 -17.21 -4.81
C LEU A 52 -2.19 -16.88 -4.73
N GLN A 53 -1.39 -17.31 -5.71
CA GLN A 53 0.02 -16.94 -5.77
C GLN A 53 0.20 -15.44 -6.01
N ALA A 54 -0.57 -14.86 -6.92
CA ALA A 54 -0.57 -13.42 -7.18
C ALA A 54 -0.97 -12.62 -5.93
N GLU A 55 -2.01 -13.05 -5.21
CA GLU A 55 -2.45 -12.43 -3.96
C GLU A 55 -1.36 -12.50 -2.88
N ARG A 56 -0.73 -13.66 -2.70
CA ARG A 56 0.39 -13.82 -1.75
C ARG A 56 1.56 -12.92 -2.09
N GLN A 57 1.92 -12.81 -3.37
CA GLN A 57 2.98 -11.91 -3.82
C GLN A 57 2.62 -10.44 -3.62
N ALA A 58 1.37 -10.05 -3.86
CA ALA A 58 0.89 -8.70 -3.58
C ALA A 58 0.95 -8.39 -2.07
N SER A 59 0.43 -9.29 -1.23
CA SER A 59 0.45 -9.16 0.23
C SER A 59 1.87 -9.10 0.80
N ALA A 60 2.78 -9.95 0.32
CA ALA A 60 4.19 -9.92 0.73
C ALA A 60 4.88 -8.60 0.37
N ARG A 61 4.61 -8.06 -0.83
CA ARG A 61 5.12 -6.74 -1.24
C ARG A 61 4.56 -5.64 -0.34
N SER A 62 3.25 -5.59 -0.12
CA SER A 62 2.61 -4.61 0.77
C SER A 62 3.17 -4.68 2.20
N ALA A 63 3.35 -5.88 2.75
CA ALA A 63 3.95 -6.06 4.07
C ALA A 63 5.42 -5.58 4.11
N SER A 64 6.19 -5.80 3.05
CA SER A 64 7.58 -5.32 2.97
C SER A 64 7.66 -3.79 2.95
N LEU A 65 6.77 -3.14 2.19
CA LEU A 65 6.66 -1.68 2.11
C LEU A 65 6.22 -1.08 3.44
N ALA A 66 5.20 -1.66 4.08
CA ALA A 66 4.72 -1.20 5.39
C ALA A 66 5.81 -1.29 6.46
N ARG A 67 6.60 -2.39 6.48
CA ARG A 67 7.74 -2.52 7.41
C ARG A 67 8.85 -1.51 7.12
N ALA A 68 9.12 -1.22 5.85
CA ALA A 68 10.10 -0.20 5.48
C ALA A 68 9.64 1.20 5.93
N ASP A 69 8.35 1.48 5.80
CA ASP A 69 7.78 2.75 6.25
C ASP A 69 7.83 2.88 7.77
N GLN A 70 7.38 1.85 8.50
CA GLN A 70 7.44 1.82 9.97
C GLN A 70 8.86 2.08 10.49
N ARG A 71 9.88 1.41 9.93
CA ARG A 71 11.28 1.64 10.34
C ARG A 71 11.73 3.10 10.15
N ARG A 72 11.27 3.75 9.08
CA ARG A 72 11.59 5.16 8.84
C ARG A 72 10.87 6.07 9.84
N GLN A 73 9.60 5.78 10.13
CA GLN A 73 8.82 6.49 11.16
C GLN A 73 9.48 6.36 12.54
N ASP A 74 9.82 5.14 12.95
CA ASP A 74 10.48 4.86 14.25
C ASP A 74 11.81 5.62 14.38
N ALA A 75 12.66 5.56 13.35
CA ALA A 75 13.95 6.24 13.35
C ALA A 75 13.81 7.77 13.49
N ARG A 76 12.79 8.36 12.86
CA ARG A 76 12.51 9.80 13.00
C ARG A 76 11.83 10.16 14.28
N GLN A 77 10.95 9.32 14.81
CA GLN A 77 10.31 9.58 16.10
C GLN A 77 11.38 9.73 17.19
N MET A 78 12.41 8.88 17.19
CA MET A 78 13.54 9.02 18.12
C MET A 78 14.32 10.33 17.91
N HIS A 79 14.52 10.74 16.66
CA HIS A 79 15.17 12.01 16.36
C HIS A 79 14.32 13.20 16.80
N ALA A 80 13.01 13.18 16.51
CA ALA A 80 12.05 14.20 16.90
C ALA A 80 11.99 14.34 18.42
N ILE A 81 11.88 13.24 19.17
CA ILE A 81 11.92 13.27 20.64
C ILE A 81 13.19 13.96 21.14
N THR A 82 14.35 13.63 20.56
CA THR A 82 15.63 14.23 20.96
C THR A 82 15.64 15.73 20.69
N ILE A 83 15.25 16.16 19.49
CA ILE A 83 15.22 17.58 19.11
C ILE A 83 14.19 18.33 19.95
N THR A 84 12.99 17.80 20.14
CA THR A 84 11.95 18.41 20.98
C THR A 84 12.44 18.60 22.41
N GLN A 85 13.08 17.59 23.02
CA GLN A 85 13.65 17.73 24.36
C GLN A 85 14.72 18.82 24.44
N GLU A 86 15.59 18.89 23.44
CA GLU A 86 16.64 19.91 23.36
C GLU A 86 16.07 21.33 23.19
N VAL A 87 15.05 21.47 22.35
CA VAL A 87 14.32 22.73 22.14
C VAL A 87 13.59 23.14 23.40
N THR A 88 12.82 22.23 24.03
CA THR A 88 12.13 22.50 25.30
C THR A 88 13.13 22.93 26.38
N ARG A 89 14.25 22.22 26.54
CA ARG A 89 15.30 22.59 27.48
C ARG A 89 15.85 23.99 27.21
N TYR A 90 16.09 24.32 25.94
CA TYR A 90 16.56 25.66 25.56
C TYR A 90 15.53 26.75 25.92
N VAL A 91 14.26 26.53 25.62
CA VAL A 91 13.16 27.46 25.88
C VAL A 91 12.94 27.66 27.38
N GLU A 92 12.92 26.59 28.16
CA GLU A 92 12.80 26.64 29.62
C GLU A 92 13.95 27.43 30.24
N ASN A 93 15.19 27.19 29.80
CA ASN A 93 16.36 27.93 30.27
C ASN A 93 16.30 29.42 29.89
N GLU A 94 15.83 29.73 28.69
CA GLU A 94 15.62 31.12 28.25
C GLU A 94 14.53 31.82 29.08
N ASN A 95 13.41 31.14 29.34
CA ASN A 95 12.32 31.63 30.17
C ASN A 95 12.75 31.87 31.62
N ALA A 96 13.52 30.94 32.20
CA ALA A 96 14.07 31.08 33.55
C ALA A 96 15.03 32.28 33.64
N ARG A 97 15.91 32.46 32.63
CA ARG A 97 16.77 33.65 32.53
C ARG A 97 15.97 34.93 32.47
N ARG A 98 14.92 34.97 31.64
CA ARG A 98 14.04 36.15 31.51
C ARG A 98 13.36 36.49 32.83
N ALA A 99 12.83 35.48 33.53
CA ALA A 99 12.19 35.66 34.84
C ALA A 99 13.15 36.17 35.92
N ALA A 100 14.43 35.80 35.83
CA ALA A 100 15.50 36.33 36.69
C ALA A 100 16.01 37.72 36.28
N GLY A 101 15.41 38.38 35.27
CA GLY A 101 15.86 39.68 34.74
C GLY A 101 17.11 39.59 33.86
N GLY A 102 17.53 38.38 33.47
CA GLY A 102 18.64 38.16 32.56
C GLY A 102 18.29 38.51 31.12
N ALA A 103 19.29 38.96 30.36
CA ALA A 103 19.14 39.24 28.93
C ALA A 103 18.74 37.95 28.17
N VAL A 104 17.79 38.09 27.24
CA VAL A 104 17.40 37.04 26.27
C VAL A 104 17.58 37.56 24.86
N VAL A 105 17.80 36.65 23.91
CA VAL A 105 17.88 37.04 22.50
C VAL A 105 16.46 37.26 22.00
N GLN A 106 16.21 38.48 21.53
CA GLN A 106 14.98 38.84 20.84
C GLN A 106 15.26 38.92 19.35
N LEU A 107 14.41 38.28 18.57
CA LEU A 107 14.36 38.42 17.13
C LEU A 107 13.41 39.58 16.84
N ASP A 108 13.90 40.54 16.06
CA ASP A 108 13.12 41.72 15.73
C ASP A 108 11.91 41.39 14.84
N ALA A 109 10.98 42.33 14.77
CA ALA A 109 9.79 42.22 13.95
C ALA A 109 10.11 42.00 12.45
N ASP A 110 11.24 42.52 11.96
CA ASP A 110 11.65 42.39 10.56
C ASP A 110 12.02 40.94 10.22
N TRP A 111 12.73 40.25 11.13
CA TRP A 111 13.02 38.84 11.03
C TRP A 111 11.74 38.00 11.02
N VAL A 112 10.82 38.27 11.96
CA VAL A 112 9.54 37.53 12.08
C VAL A 112 8.70 37.69 10.82
N ARG A 113 8.61 38.91 10.28
CA ARG A 113 7.89 39.13 9.00
C ARG A 113 8.50 38.35 7.87
N GLN A 114 9.83 38.39 7.71
CA GLN A 114 10.51 37.69 6.61
C GLN A 114 10.36 36.18 6.74
N HIS A 115 10.48 35.64 7.96
CA HIS A 115 10.21 34.23 8.24
C HIS A 115 8.79 33.83 7.84
N ASN A 116 7.78 34.58 8.28
CA ASN A 116 6.37 34.26 8.00
C ASN A 116 6.04 34.38 6.50
N ALA A 117 6.58 35.41 5.83
CA ALA A 117 6.46 35.56 4.38
C ALA A 117 7.10 34.38 3.63
N ALA A 118 8.27 33.91 4.07
CA ALA A 118 8.94 32.75 3.47
C ALA A 118 8.22 31.42 3.74
N ALA A 119 7.52 31.30 4.88
CA ALA A 119 6.75 30.12 5.25
C ALA A 119 5.38 30.03 4.54
N SER A 120 4.94 31.10 3.88
CA SER A 120 3.65 31.17 3.20
C SER A 120 3.72 30.56 1.79
N VAL A 121 2.59 29.99 1.34
CA VAL A 121 2.49 29.39 -0.01
C VAL A 121 2.49 30.50 -1.07
N PRO A 122 3.29 30.37 -2.15
CA PRO A 122 3.26 31.32 -3.26
C PRO A 122 1.85 31.41 -3.86
N GLY A 123 1.25 32.61 -3.82
CA GLY A 123 -0.10 32.88 -4.34
C GLY A 123 -1.19 33.05 -3.28
N ASP A 124 -0.94 32.65 -2.03
CA ASP A 124 -1.87 32.89 -0.91
C ASP A 124 -1.69 34.28 -0.29
N ILE A 125 -0.62 34.98 -0.65
CA ILE A 125 -0.36 36.35 -0.26
C ILE A 125 -0.57 37.23 -1.49
N ASP A 126 -1.59 38.08 -1.47
CA ASP A 126 -1.59 39.24 -2.37
C ASP A 126 -0.28 40.00 -2.11
N ALA A 127 0.46 40.34 -3.17
CA ALA A 127 1.83 40.85 -3.10
C ALA A 127 2.04 42.12 -2.23
N GLY A 128 1.00 42.65 -1.58
CA GLY A 128 1.04 43.75 -0.62
C GLY A 128 0.45 43.47 0.77
N SER A 129 0.08 42.24 1.15
CA SER A 129 -0.80 42.01 2.31
C SER A 129 -0.19 41.34 3.56
N VAL A 130 1.12 41.15 3.71
CA VAL A 130 1.68 40.84 5.04
C VAL A 130 1.76 42.17 5.80
N PRO A 131 0.85 42.51 6.72
CA PRO A 131 0.81 43.83 7.31
C PRO A 131 2.07 44.03 8.13
N ALA A 132 2.83 45.09 7.83
CA ALA A 132 4.07 45.42 8.55
C ALA A 132 3.87 45.58 10.08
N ALA A 133 2.63 45.82 10.51
CA ALA A 133 2.24 46.07 11.89
C ALA A 133 1.78 44.81 12.68
N ALA A 134 1.81 43.60 12.10
CA ALA A 134 1.29 42.39 12.76
C ALA A 134 2.37 41.45 13.36
N ALA A 135 3.64 41.68 13.05
CA ALA A 135 4.73 40.83 13.54
C ALA A 135 5.36 41.44 14.79
N GLU A 136 4.99 40.90 15.96
CA GLU A 136 5.64 41.23 17.22
C GLU A 136 7.02 40.56 17.30
N PRO A 137 8.03 41.20 17.93
CA PRO A 137 9.29 40.55 18.26
C PRO A 137 9.05 39.27 19.04
N VAL A 138 9.79 38.22 18.70
CA VAL A 138 9.72 36.92 19.38
C VAL A 138 11.06 36.55 19.96
N THR A 139 11.05 35.70 20.97
CA THR A 139 12.28 35.23 21.58
C THR A 139 12.91 34.16 20.69
N ALA A 140 14.23 34.01 20.75
CA ALA A 140 14.91 32.96 20.00
C ALA A 140 14.37 31.56 20.35
N GLY A 141 13.98 31.34 21.62
CA GLY A 141 13.30 30.10 22.04
C GLY A 141 11.98 29.87 21.31
N ALA A 142 11.07 30.86 21.29
CA ALA A 142 9.76 30.73 20.63
C ALA A 142 9.88 30.51 19.11
N ALA A 143 10.86 31.17 18.47
CA ALA A 143 11.15 30.93 17.07
C ALA A 143 11.69 29.51 16.82
N LEU A 144 12.55 29.00 17.70
CA LEU A 144 13.09 27.65 17.59
C LEU A 144 12.00 26.57 17.73
N GLU A 145 11.03 26.75 18.62
CA GLU A 145 9.85 25.87 18.72
C GLU A 145 9.06 25.83 17.41
N THR A 146 8.79 27.01 16.84
CA THR A 146 8.06 27.14 15.57
C THR A 146 8.81 26.44 14.42
N VAL A 147 10.11 26.68 14.32
CA VAL A 147 10.96 26.09 13.28
C VAL A 147 11.06 24.57 13.44
N ALA A 148 11.20 24.07 14.67
CA ALA A 148 11.26 22.63 14.95
C ALA A 148 9.95 21.93 14.53
N ALA A 149 8.79 22.49 14.88
CA ALA A 149 7.49 21.96 14.48
C ALA A 149 7.30 21.97 12.95
N ASN A 150 7.73 23.03 12.27
CA ASN A 150 7.68 23.11 10.81
C ASN A 150 8.54 22.01 10.15
N TYR A 151 9.75 21.78 10.65
CA TYR A 151 10.60 20.72 10.12
C TYR A 151 10.02 19.33 10.37
N GLU A 152 9.44 19.08 11.53
CA GLU A 152 8.74 17.81 11.82
C GLU A 152 7.63 17.54 10.79
N GLN A 153 6.80 18.55 10.50
CA GLN A 153 5.74 18.44 9.50
C GLN A 153 6.30 18.21 8.08
N CYS A 154 7.37 18.92 7.70
CA CYS A 154 8.03 18.75 6.42
C CYS A 154 8.60 17.33 6.24
N TYR A 155 9.19 16.76 7.30
CA TYR A 155 9.65 15.38 7.26
C TYR A 155 8.48 14.41 7.07
N ALA A 156 7.39 14.59 7.82
CA ALA A 156 6.20 13.76 7.68
C ALA A 156 5.62 13.78 6.25
N TRP A 157 5.53 14.95 5.62
CA TRP A 157 5.09 15.07 4.22
C TRP A 157 6.07 14.40 3.25
N ARG A 158 7.38 14.59 3.45
CA ARG A 158 8.40 13.94 2.62
C ARG A 158 8.26 12.42 2.66
N ASP A 159 7.92 11.85 3.81
CA ASP A 159 7.76 10.41 3.95
C ASP A 159 6.53 9.87 3.26
N GLN A 160 5.42 10.60 3.32
CA GLN A 160 4.22 10.25 2.56
C GLN A 160 4.52 10.20 1.06
N VAL A 161 5.24 11.19 0.54
CA VAL A 161 5.65 11.23 -0.86
C VAL A 161 6.58 10.07 -1.21
N ILE A 162 7.60 9.79 -0.38
CA ILE A 162 8.50 8.64 -0.59
C ILE A 162 7.72 7.32 -0.54
N GLY A 163 6.75 7.20 0.37
CA GLY A 163 5.85 6.06 0.50
C GLY A 163 5.04 5.84 -0.77
N TRP A 164 4.42 6.89 -1.31
CA TRP A 164 3.70 6.83 -2.58
C TRP A 164 4.58 6.47 -3.76
N GLN A 165 5.78 7.05 -3.86
CA GLN A 165 6.75 6.70 -4.91
C GLN A 165 7.14 5.22 -4.85
N ALA A 166 7.40 4.69 -3.64
CA ALA A 166 7.74 3.29 -3.45
C ALA A 166 6.57 2.37 -3.78
N TRP A 167 5.35 2.75 -3.40
CA TRP A 167 4.13 2.01 -3.76
C TRP A 167 3.90 1.97 -5.27
N TRP A 168 4.06 3.11 -5.95
CA TRP A 168 3.92 3.21 -7.40
C TRP A 168 4.95 2.35 -8.13
N ALA A 169 6.23 2.42 -7.73
CA ALA A 169 7.30 1.62 -8.30
C ALA A 169 7.12 0.11 -8.09
N ALA A 170 6.37 -0.30 -7.06
CA ALA A 170 6.08 -1.70 -6.78
C ALA A 170 4.90 -2.28 -7.57
N GLN A 171 4.18 -1.47 -8.36
CA GLN A 171 3.07 -1.93 -9.18
C GLN A 171 3.55 -2.80 -10.35
N PRO A 172 2.82 -3.88 -10.71
CA PRO A 172 3.13 -4.65 -11.91
C PRO A 172 2.97 -3.78 -13.17
N PRO A 173 3.82 -3.96 -14.20
CA PRO A 173 3.59 -3.33 -15.49
C PRO A 173 2.23 -3.81 -16.05
N GLY A 174 1.28 -2.88 -16.22
CA GLY A 174 -0.03 -3.15 -16.83
C GLY A 174 -1.28 -2.87 -15.96
N VAL A 175 -1.13 -2.56 -14.67
CA VAL A 175 -2.28 -2.26 -13.77
C VAL A 175 -2.77 -0.81 -13.88
N SER A 176 -2.00 0.06 -14.54
CA SER A 176 -2.23 1.51 -14.55
C SER A 176 -3.38 2.01 -15.44
N SER A 177 -4.11 1.14 -16.17
CA SER A 177 -5.11 1.59 -17.17
C SER A 177 -6.58 1.38 -16.82
N THR A 178 -6.93 0.59 -15.79
CA THR A 178 -8.34 0.20 -15.57
C THR A 178 -8.98 0.72 -14.29
N ALA A 179 -8.24 1.34 -13.36
CA ALA A 179 -8.79 1.83 -12.10
C ALA A 179 -9.31 3.29 -12.13
N ALA A 180 -9.23 3.99 -13.27
CA ALA A 180 -9.67 5.37 -13.42
C ALA A 180 -11.05 5.48 -14.11
N VAL A 181 -12.03 4.72 -13.64
CA VAL A 181 -13.45 4.95 -13.93
C VAL A 181 -14.24 4.69 -12.66
N HIS A 182 -14.36 5.69 -11.79
CA HIS A 182 -15.49 5.90 -10.88
C HIS A 182 -15.50 7.34 -10.42
#